data_AF-X6ELW0-F1
#
_entry.id   AF-X6ELW0-F1
#
_cell.length_a   1.000
_cell.length_b   1.000
_cell.length_c   1.000
_cell.angle_alpha   90.00
_cell.angle_beta   90.00
_cell.angle_gamma   90.00
#
_symmetry.space_group_name_H-M   'P 1'
#
loop_
_entity.id
_entity.type
_entity.pdbx_description
1 polymer ?
#
loop_
_entity_poly.entity_id
_entity_poly.type
_entity_poly.pdbx_seq_one_letter_code
_entity_poly.pdbx_strand_id
1 'polypeptide(L)'
;MKLAAKSYADGVYTGPPADAYYGIIQIQALVQGGQLTALKVLKYPSDRRTSININRQALPMLRDEAISAQSANVDIISGATLTSRAFIQSLRGALKKASS
;
A
#
# COMPACT_ATOMS: atom_id res chain seq x y z
N MET A 1 28.10 9.29 -11.17
CA MET A 1 27.59 8.53 -10.01
C MET A 1 26.11 8.25 -10.24
N LYS A 2 25.75 7.03 -10.66
CA LYS A 2 24.35 6.64 -10.83
C LYS A 2 23.89 6.13 -9.48
N LEU A 3 23.03 6.90 -8.79
CA LEU A 3 22.31 6.39 -7.61
C LEU A 3 21.71 5.06 -8.03
N ALA A 4 22.14 3.96 -7.39
CA ALA A 4 21.44 2.70 -7.52
C ALA A 4 20.04 2.96 -6.95
N ALA A 5 19.07 3.25 -7.84
CA ALA A 5 17.68 3.23 -7.46
C ALA A 5 17.45 1.88 -6.79
N LYS A 6 16.86 1.89 -5.59
CA LYS A 6 16.58 0.69 -4.83
C LYS A 6 15.66 -0.19 -5.67
N SER A 7 16.25 -1.12 -6.41
CA SER A 7 15.57 -1.99 -7.35
C SER A 7 14.91 -3.08 -6.55
N TYR A 8 13.59 -3.17 -6.64
CA TYR A 8 12.87 -4.33 -6.14
C TYR A 8 13.13 -5.53 -7.07
N ALA A 9 13.00 -6.75 -6.58
CA ALA A 9 12.93 -7.93 -7.43
C ALA A 9 11.56 -7.99 -8.11
N ASP A 10 11.54 -8.38 -9.38
CA ASP A 10 10.30 -8.50 -10.14
C ASP A 10 9.42 -9.62 -9.58
N GLY A 11 8.11 -9.35 -9.50
CA GLY A 11 7.15 -10.32 -8.98
C GLY A 11 5.97 -9.68 -8.28
N VAL A 12 5.18 -10.55 -7.64
CA VAL A 12 3.97 -10.17 -6.91
C VAL A 12 4.18 -10.45 -5.43
N TYR A 13 4.13 -9.41 -4.62
CA TYR A 13 4.43 -9.47 -3.19
C TYR A 13 3.21 -9.09 -2.38
N THR A 14 2.72 -10.03 -1.57
CA THR A 14 1.59 -9.77 -0.68
C THR A 14 2.11 -9.36 0.70
N GLY A 15 1.65 -8.21 1.17
CA GLY A 15 1.94 -7.69 2.50
C GLY A 15 1.22 -8.47 3.61
N PRO A 16 1.66 -8.32 4.87
CA PRO A 16 0.91 -8.84 6.00
C PRO A 16 -0.46 -8.15 6.11
N PRO A 17 -1.47 -8.83 6.68
CA PRO A 17 -2.69 -8.14 7.11
C PRO A 17 -2.35 -7.11 8.18
N ALA A 18 -2.93 -5.92 8.07
CA ALA A 18 -2.77 -4.83 9.02
C ALA A 18 -4.13 -4.37 9.53
N ASP A 19 -4.23 -4.12 10.83
CA ASP A 19 -5.48 -3.74 11.48
C ASP A 19 -5.72 -2.22 11.35
N ALA A 20 -6.87 -1.85 10.79
CA ALA A 20 -7.36 -0.48 10.69
C ALA A 20 -8.47 -0.19 11.72
N TYR A 21 -8.54 -0.95 12.82
CA TYR A 21 -9.54 -0.96 13.90
C TYR A 21 -10.96 -1.38 13.47
N TYR A 22 -11.42 -0.90 12.32
CA TYR A 22 -12.70 -1.27 11.71
C TYR A 22 -12.58 -2.45 10.74
N GLY A 23 -11.44 -3.13 10.74
CA GLY A 23 -11.19 -4.32 9.93
C GLY A 23 -9.79 -4.33 9.32
N ILE A 24 -9.50 -5.39 8.59
CA ILE A 24 -8.16 -5.65 8.05
C ILE A 24 -7.97 -4.99 6.69
N ILE A 25 -6.81 -4.36 6.52
CA ILE A 25 -6.27 -3.94 5.24
C ILE A 25 -5.13 -4.88 4.83
N GLN A 26 -5.13 -5.31 3.57
CA GLN A 26 -4.04 -6.10 3.01
C GLN A 26 -3.75 -5.67 1.58
N ILE A 27 -2.47 -5.40 1.29
CA ILE A 27 -1.99 -4.88 0.01
C ILE A 27 -1.13 -5.92 -0.69
N GLN A 28 -1.28 -6.00 -2.00
CA GLN A 28 -0.40 -6.73 -2.91
C GLN A 28 0.30 -5.74 -3.85
N ALA A 29 1.61 -5.85 -3.92
CA ALA A 29 2.46 -5.06 -4.79
C ALA A 29 2.90 -5.88 -6.00
N LEU A 30 2.79 -5.28 -7.19
CA LEU A 30 3.36 -5.79 -8.42
C LEU A 30 4.62 -4.98 -8.75
N VAL A 31 5.73 -5.69 -8.91
CA VAL A 31 7.01 -5.12 -9.33
C VAL A 31 7.37 -5.66 -10.71
N GLN A 32 7.75 -4.77 -11.61
CA GLN A 32 8.23 -5.09 -12.95
C GLN A 32 9.38 -4.15 -13.34
N GLY A 33 10.45 -4.68 -13.93
CA GLY A 33 11.63 -3.89 -14.27
C GLY A 33 12.28 -3.22 -13.05
N GLY A 34 12.15 -3.82 -11.88
CA GLY A 34 12.64 -3.31 -10.60
C GLY A 34 11.83 -2.15 -10.00
N GLN A 35 10.67 -1.83 -10.59
CA GLN A 35 9.80 -0.73 -10.16
C GLN A 35 8.45 -1.25 -9.69
N LEU A 36 7.88 -0.59 -8.69
CA LEU A 36 6.50 -0.78 -8.26
C LEU A 36 5.56 -0.24 -9.34
N THR A 37 4.90 -1.13 -10.09
CA THR A 37 4.04 -0.74 -11.22
C THR A 37 2.55 -0.76 -10.88
N ALA A 38 2.13 -1.60 -9.93
CA ALA A 38 0.75 -1.63 -9.50
C ALA A 38 0.59 -2.05 -8.03
N LEU A 39 -0.50 -1.60 -7.44
CA LEU A 39 -0.97 -2.01 -6.13
C LEU A 39 -2.42 -2.51 -6.22
N LYS A 40 -2.67 -3.63 -5.55
CA LYS A 40 -4.01 -4.20 -5.38
C LYS A 40 -4.35 -4.28 -3.90
N VAL A 41 -5.51 -3.75 -3.52
CA VAL A 41 -6.04 -3.90 -2.17
C VAL A 41 -6.81 -5.22 -2.12
N LEU A 42 -6.26 -6.23 -1.43
CA LEU A 42 -6.85 -7.56 -1.32
C LEU A 42 -7.98 -7.61 -0.27
N LYS A 43 -7.81 -6.86 0.83
CA LYS A 43 -8.78 -6.74 1.90
C LYS A 43 -8.86 -5.29 2.36
N TYR A 44 -10.07 -4.83 2.65
CA TYR A 44 -10.33 -3.56 3.31
C TYR A 44 -11.73 -3.57 3.95
N PRO A 45 -11.95 -2.77 5.03
CA PRO A 45 -13.26 -2.63 5.65
C PRO A 45 -14.33 -2.16 4.66
N SER A 46 -15.37 -2.96 4.47
CA SER A 46 -16.45 -2.71 3.50
C SER A 46 -17.85 -3.07 4.02
N ASP A 47 -17.97 -3.33 5.32
CA ASP A 47 -19.21 -3.66 6.03
C ASP A 47 -20.02 -2.40 6.41
N ARG A 48 -19.32 -1.31 6.78
CA ARG A 48 -19.95 -0.05 7.22
C ARG A 48 -19.94 0.98 6.12
N ARG A 49 -21.05 1.72 5.98
CA ARG A 49 -21.17 2.83 5.02
C ARG A 49 -20.07 3.87 5.18
N THR A 50 -19.71 4.22 6.41
CA THR A 50 -18.61 5.16 6.70
C THR A 50 -17.26 4.63 6.23
N SER A 51 -16.94 3.37 6.52
CA SER A 51 -15.70 2.73 6.07
C SER A 51 -15.62 2.67 4.54
N ILE A 52 -16.72 2.32 3.87
CA ILE A 52 -16.80 2.30 2.40
C ILE A 52 -16.50 3.70 1.84
N ASN A 53 -17.13 4.75 2.38
CA ASN A 53 -16.94 6.11 1.89
C ASN A 53 -15.50 6.59 2.07
N ILE A 54 -14.91 6.36 3.25
CA ILE A 54 -13.51 6.72 3.54
C ILE A 54 -12.57 5.97 2.60
N ASN A 55 -12.73 4.66 2.47
CA ASN A 55 -11.85 3.82 1.66
C ASN A 55 -11.97 4.12 0.17
N ARG A 56 -13.16 4.48 -0.33
CA ARG A 56 -13.38 4.88 -1.73
C ARG A 56 -12.56 6.11 -2.11
N GLN A 57 -12.36 7.04 -1.18
CA GLN A 57 -11.55 8.23 -1.40
C GLN A 57 -10.06 7.97 -1.13
N ALA A 58 -9.73 7.34 0.00
CA ALA A 58 -8.35 7.26 0.48
C ALA A 58 -7.50 6.21 -0.27
N LEU A 59 -8.06 5.04 -0.60
CA LEU A 59 -7.26 3.95 -1.18
C LEU A 59 -6.67 4.28 -2.57
N PRO A 60 -7.40 4.96 -3.49
CA PRO A 60 -6.79 5.41 -4.75
C PRO A 60 -5.65 6.40 -4.53
N MET A 61 -5.84 7.41 -3.66
CA MET A 61 -4.83 8.43 -3.37
C MET A 61 -3.54 7.80 -2.80
N LEU A 62 -3.67 6.94 -1.79
CA LEU A 62 -2.55 6.23 -1.18
C LEU A 62 -1.81 5.33 -2.18
N ARG A 63 -2.55 4.69 -3.09
CA ARG A 63 -1.96 3.86 -4.15
C ARG A 63 -1.14 4.71 -5.12
N ASP A 64 -1.71 5.80 -5.61
CA ASP A 64 -1.07 6.64 -6.63
C ASP A 64 0.19 7.31 -6.05
N GLU A 65 0.11 7.78 -4.81
CA GLU A 65 1.26 8.32 -4.10
C GLU A 65 2.35 7.26 -3.88
N ALA A 66 1.99 6.04 -3.46
CA ALA A 66 2.96 4.97 -3.24
C ALA A 66 3.68 4.54 -4.51
N ILE A 67 2.96 4.48 -5.64
CA ILE A 67 3.54 4.20 -6.96
C ILE A 67 4.45 5.36 -7.37
N SER A 68 4.00 6.62 -7.22
CA SER A 68 4.84 7.79 -7.54
C SER A 68 6.10 7.86 -6.69
N ALA A 69 6.00 7.54 -5.39
CA ALA A 69 7.10 7.57 -4.45
C ALA A 69 8.00 6.33 -4.52
N GLN A 70 7.58 5.27 -5.23
CA GLN A 70 8.22 3.95 -5.24
C GLN A 70 8.47 3.40 -3.82
N SER A 71 7.55 3.69 -2.90
CA SER A 71 7.75 3.52 -1.47
C SER A 71 6.41 3.38 -0.74
N ALA A 72 6.48 2.76 0.43
CA ALA A 72 5.36 2.71 1.37
C ALA A 72 5.32 3.93 2.30
N ASN A 73 6.25 4.89 2.16
CA ASN A 73 6.26 6.13 2.91
C ASN A 73 5.40 7.17 2.19
N VAL A 74 4.09 7.06 2.40
CA VAL A 74 3.08 7.97 1.87
C VAL A 74 2.46 8.79 2.99
N ASP A 75 1.91 9.94 2.65
CA ASP A 75 1.25 10.83 3.57
C ASP A 75 -0.06 10.22 4.09
N ILE A 76 -0.41 10.63 5.31
CA ILE A 76 -1.67 10.24 5.92
C ILE A 76 -2.79 11.11 5.34
N ILE A 77 -3.79 10.48 4.74
CA ILE A 77 -4.96 11.19 4.21
C ILE A 77 -5.85 11.66 5.38
N SER A 78 -6.16 12.96 5.43
CA SER A 78 -7.04 13.55 6.44
C SER A 78 -8.41 12.85 6.45
N GLY A 79 -8.88 12.47 7.64
CA GLY A 79 -10.12 11.68 7.81
C GLY A 79 -9.97 10.17 7.55
N ALA A 80 -8.80 9.70 7.12
CA ALA A 80 -8.52 8.29 6.84
C ALA A 80 -7.27 7.76 7.55
N THR A 81 -6.97 8.26 8.76
CA THR A 81 -5.75 7.93 9.52
C THR A 81 -5.56 6.43 9.72
N LEU A 82 -6.61 5.72 10.12
CA LEU A 82 -6.55 4.27 10.38
C LEU A 82 -6.26 3.48 9.09
N THR A 83 -6.99 3.80 8.01
CA THR A 83 -6.79 3.22 6.69
C THR A 83 -5.36 3.47 6.18
N SER A 84 -4.88 4.70 6.30
CA SER A 84 -3.54 5.10 5.82
C SER A 84 -2.45 4.35 6.57
N ARG A 85 -2.52 4.25 7.91
CA ARG A 85 -1.54 3.51 8.72
C ARG A 85 -1.50 2.02 8.38
N ALA A 86 -2.65 1.38 8.25
CA ALA A 86 -2.72 -0.04 7.93
C ALA A 86 -2.28 -0.33 6.48
N PHE A 87 -2.62 0.55 5.53
CA PHE A 87 -2.11 0.50 4.15
C PHE A 87 -0.57 0.56 4.14
N ILE A 88 0.01 1.55 4.81
CA ILE A 88 1.46 1.74 4.93
C ILE A 88 2.12 0.49 5.53
N GLN A 89 1.58 -0.06 6.62
CA GLN A 89 2.13 -1.26 7.26
C GLN A 89 2.11 -2.47 6.33
N SER A 90 1.00 -2.72 5.65
CA SER A 90 0.88 -3.85 4.73
C SER A 90 1.82 -3.68 3.52
N LEU A 91 1.85 -2.50 2.91
CA LEU A 91 2.72 -2.21 1.78
C LEU A 91 4.21 -2.27 2.15
N ARG A 92 4.62 -1.74 3.30
CA ARG A 92 6.00 -1.88 3.81
C ARG A 92 6.44 -3.34 3.86
N GLY A 93 5.56 -4.22 4.33
CA GLY A 93 5.85 -5.66 4.36
C GLY A 93 5.98 -6.28 2.97
N ALA A 94 5.16 -5.86 2.01
CA ALA A 94 5.28 -6.30 0.61
C ALA A 94 6.60 -5.86 -0.02
N LEU A 95 6.95 -4.57 0.09
CA LEU A 95 8.19 -4.01 -0.47
C LEU A 95 9.44 -4.56 0.21
N LYS A 96 9.37 -4.87 1.50
CA LYS A 96 10.46 -5.57 2.21
C LYS A 96 10.75 -6.93 1.57
N LYS A 97 9.71 -7.72 1.27
CA LYS A 97 9.86 -9.02 0.59
C LYS A 97 10.44 -8.86 -0.82
N ALA A 98 10.06 -7.80 -1.52
CA ALA A 98 10.61 -7.48 -2.84
C ALA A 98 12.06 -6.96 -2.79
N SER A 99 12.54 -6.52 -1.63
CA SER A 99 13.92 -6.04 -1.43
C SER A 99 14.85 -7.10 -0.81
N SER A 100 14.34 -8.30 -0.54
CA SER A 100 15.08 -9.38 0.15
C SER A 100 15.63 -10.39 -0.83
#